data_AF-A0A7C6AM43-F1
#
_entry.id   AF-A0A7C6AM43-F1
#
_cell.length_a   1.000
_cell.length_b   1.000
_cell.length_c   1.000
_cell.angle_alpha   90.00
_cell.angle_beta   90.00
_cell.angle_gamma   90.00
#
_symmetry.space_group_name_H-M   'P 1'
#
loop_
_entity.id
_entity.type
_entity.pdbx_description
1 polymer ?
#
loop_
_entity_poly.entity_id
_entity_poly.type
_entity_poly.pdbx_seq_one_letter_code
_entity_poly.pdbx_strand_id
1 'polypeptide(L)'
;MQLMYNEKEIIEGCKKQNRKAQRMLYDRFSSKFLGVCMRYAKDKPEAEDILQEGFLKIFERIEQYNFSGAFEGWMRRIIVNTAISNYRKNLKHYNHSNIDDVYE
;
A
#
# COMPACT_ATOMS: atom_id res chain seq x y z
N MET A 1 -27.66 -7.27 5.73
CA MET A 1 -26.91 -8.53 5.69
C MET A 1 -25.73 -8.36 4.73
N GLN A 2 -24.51 -8.24 5.24
CA GLN A 2 -23.32 -8.06 4.41
C GLN A 2 -22.92 -9.44 3.89
N LEU A 3 -23.12 -9.69 2.59
CA LEU A 3 -22.62 -10.90 1.94
C LEU A 3 -21.11 -10.97 2.20
N MET A 4 -20.68 -12.02 2.91
CA MET A 4 -19.28 -12.26 3.22
C MET A 4 -18.63 -12.77 1.93
N TYR A 5 -18.05 -11.86 1.14
CA TYR A 5 -17.24 -12.27 -0.01
C TYR A 5 -16.05 -13.06 0.52
N ASN A 6 -15.82 -14.26 -0.02
CA ASN A 6 -14.61 -15.01 0.26
C ASN A 6 -13.40 -14.39 -0.47
N GLU A 7 -12.19 -14.78 -0.10
CA GLU A 7 -10.96 -14.19 -0.66
C GLU A 7 -10.92 -14.24 -2.19
N LYS A 8 -11.34 -15.36 -2.78
CA LYS A 8 -11.37 -15.54 -4.24
C LYS A 8 -12.34 -14.56 -4.90
N GLU A 9 -13.54 -14.38 -4.34
CA GLU A 9 -14.53 -13.45 -4.89
C GLU A 9 -14.06 -11.99 -4.80
N ILE A 10 -13.36 -11.63 -3.72
CA ILE A 10 -12.75 -10.29 -3.59
C ILE A 10 -11.68 -10.10 -4.67
N ILE A 11 -10.80 -11.07 -4.88
CA ILE A 11 -9.72 -11.00 -5.88
C ILE A 11 -10.31 -10.86 -7.28
N GLU A 12 -11.25 -11.75 -7.65
CA GLU A 12 -11.91 -11.71 -8.96
C GLU A 12 -12.72 -10.43 -9.18
N GLY A 13 -13.35 -9.90 -8.11
CA GLY A 13 -14.01 -8.61 -8.16
C GLY A 13 -13.02 -7.46 -8.40
N CYS A 14 -11.86 -7.48 -7.75
CA CYS A 14 -10.84 -6.45 -7.94
C CYS A 14 -10.25 -6.48 -9.36
N LYS A 15 -10.01 -7.68 -9.92
CA LYS A 15 -9.61 -7.87 -11.33
C LYS A 15 -10.58 -7.19 -12.29
N LYS A 16 -11.89 -7.33 -12.03
CA LYS A 16 -12.96 -6.67 -12.77
C LYS A 16 -13.16 -5.18 -12.44
N GLN A 17 -12.23 -4.54 -11.74
CA GLN A 17 -12.33 -3.12 -11.30
C GLN A 17 -13.61 -2.82 -10.50
N ASN A 18 -14.15 -3.82 -9.79
CA ASN A 18 -15.35 -3.64 -8.99
C ASN A 18 -15.03 -2.83 -7.72
N ARG A 19 -15.58 -1.62 -7.63
CA ARG A 19 -15.35 -0.70 -6.50
C ARG A 19 -15.68 -1.30 -5.13
N LYS A 20 -16.72 -2.14 -5.05
CA LYS A 20 -17.11 -2.80 -3.79
C LYS A 20 -16.06 -3.82 -3.37
N ALA A 21 -15.55 -4.62 -4.30
CA ALA A 21 -14.49 -5.59 -4.02
C ALA A 21 -13.18 -4.88 -3.61
N GLN A 22 -12.80 -3.81 -4.31
CA GLN A 22 -11.62 -3.01 -3.96
C GLN A 22 -11.76 -2.40 -2.56
N ARG A 23 -12.95 -1.86 -2.23
CA ARG A 23 -13.23 -1.32 -0.89
C ARG A 23 -13.14 -2.39 0.18
N MET A 24 -13.73 -3.57 -0.05
CA MET A 24 -13.65 -4.69 0.88
C MET A 24 -12.22 -5.16 1.12
N LEU A 25 -11.40 -5.20 0.06
CA LEU A 25 -9.99 -5.54 0.19
C LEU A 25 -9.24 -4.49 1.03
N TYR A 26 -9.46 -3.22 0.73
CA TYR A 26 -8.85 -2.11 1.46
C TYR A 26 -9.23 -2.14 2.95
N ASP A 27 -10.53 -2.22 3.27
CA ASP A 27 -11.02 -2.24 4.64
C ASP A 27 -10.45 -3.43 5.43
N ARG A 28 -10.26 -4.59 4.77
CA ARG A 28 -9.73 -5.80 5.41
C ARG A 28 -8.24 -5.70 5.77
N PHE A 29 -7.43 -5.05 4.95
CA PHE A 29 -5.96 -5.10 5.09
C PHE A 29 -5.30 -3.76 5.43
N SER A 30 -6.00 -2.64 5.25
CA SER A 30 -5.46 -1.27 5.45
C SER A 30 -4.81 -1.07 6.82
N SER A 31 -5.48 -1.44 7.91
CA SER A 31 -4.94 -1.28 9.26
C SER A 31 -3.63 -2.07 9.47
N LYS A 32 -3.58 -3.31 8.96
CA LYS A 32 -2.39 -4.17 9.06
C LYS A 32 -1.24 -3.63 8.23
N PHE A 33 -1.50 -3.20 7.00
CA PHE A 33 -0.48 -2.67 6.11
C PHE A 33 -0.05 -1.25 6.50
N LEU A 34 -0.90 -0.45 7.13
CA LEU A 34 -0.50 0.81 7.74
C LEU A 34 0.60 0.57 8.78
N GLY A 35 0.45 -0.44 9.63
CA GLY A 35 1.50 -0.84 10.58
C GLY A 35 2.81 -1.25 9.91
N VAL A 36 2.77 -1.77 8.68
CA VAL A 36 3.98 -2.03 7.89
C VAL A 36 4.58 -0.72 7.36
N CYS A 37 3.78 0.17 6.79
CA CYS A 37 4.23 1.47 6.27
C CYS A 37 4.87 2.34 7.36
N MET A 38 4.30 2.34 8.57
CA MET A 38 4.83 3.07 9.73
C MET A 38 6.28 2.71 10.10
N ARG A 39 6.78 1.52 9.69
CA ARG A 39 8.17 1.12 9.95
C ARG A 39 9.18 1.81 9.03
N TYR A 40 8.71 2.45 7.96
CA TYR A 40 9.53 3.08 6.93
C TYR A 40 9.23 4.58 6.77
N ALA A 41 8.10 5.06 7.28
CA ALA A 41 7.69 6.46 7.26
C ALA A 41 8.23 7.24 8.47
N LYS A 42 8.36 8.56 8.33
CA LYS A 42 8.73 9.48 9.44
C LYS A 42 7.58 9.68 10.43
N ASP A 43 6.36 9.68 9.91
CA ASP A 43 5.14 10.00 10.64
C ASP A 43 3.94 9.24 10.05
N LYS A 44 2.79 9.40 10.69
CA LYS A 44 1.55 8.74 10.27
C LYS A 44 1.04 9.23 8.90
N PRO A 45 1.00 10.54 8.60
CA PRO A 45 0.63 11.02 7.27
C PRO A 45 1.45 10.39 6.13
N GLU A 46 2.78 10.34 6.25
CA GLU A 46 3.63 9.70 5.24
C GLU A 46 3.33 8.20 5.12
N ALA A 47 3.05 7.51 6.23
CA ALA A 47 2.65 6.10 6.19
C ALA A 47 1.31 5.89 5.47
N GLU A 48 0.35 6.81 5.65
CA GLU A 48 -0.94 6.78 4.96
C GLU A 48 -0.78 7.02 3.45
N ASP A 49 0.12 7.92 3.04
CA ASP A 49 0.43 8.15 1.63
C ASP A 49 1.08 6.91 0.99
N ILE A 50 2.06 6.30 1.66
CA ILE A 50 2.69 5.04 1.21
C ILE A 50 1.64 3.93 1.09
N LEU A 51 0.74 3.84 2.06
CA LEU A 51 -0.33 2.85 2.06
C LEU A 51 -1.25 3.03 0.85
N GLN A 52 -1.69 4.26 0.59
CA GLN A 52 -2.54 4.58 -0.55
C GLN A 52 -1.85 4.23 -1.87
N GLU A 53 -0.60 4.68 -2.08
CA GLU A 53 0.19 4.33 -3.27
C GLU A 53 0.36 2.80 -3.41
N GLY A 54 0.58 2.11 -2.30
CA GLY A 54 0.71 0.66 -2.26
C GLY A 54 -0.58 -0.07 -2.68
N PHE A 55 -1.74 0.40 -2.23
CA PHE A 55 -3.03 -0.16 -2.65
C PHE A 55 -3.35 0.13 -4.11
N LEU A 56 -3.02 1.32 -4.63
CA LEU A 56 -3.14 1.60 -6.06
C LEU A 56 -2.35 0.59 -6.89
N LYS A 57 -1.09 0.34 -6.54
CA LYS A 57 -0.24 -0.66 -7.20
C LYS A 57 -0.76 -2.09 -7.04
N ILE A 58 -1.38 -2.42 -5.90
CA ILE A 58 -2.05 -3.72 -5.71
C ILE A 58 -3.17 -3.87 -6.74
N PHE A 59 -4.04 -2.88 -6.88
CA PHE A 59 -5.15 -2.94 -7.83
C PHE A 59 -4.69 -2.93 -9.30
N GLU A 60 -3.66 -2.16 -9.64
CA GLU A 60 -3.06 -2.14 -10.98
C GLU A 60 -2.44 -3.49 -11.36
N ARG A 61 -1.86 -4.20 -10.39
CA ARG A 61 -1.13 -5.46 -10.64
C ARG A 61 -1.92 -6.71 -10.28
N ILE A 62 -3.17 -6.59 -9.85
CA ILE A 62 -3.95 -7.71 -9.32
C ILE A 62 -4.15 -8.84 -10.34
N GLU A 63 -4.13 -8.52 -11.65
CA GLU A 63 -4.16 -9.51 -12.73
C GLU A 63 -2.95 -10.47 -12.71
N GLN A 64 -1.82 -10.03 -12.15
CA GLN A 64 -0.61 -10.84 -12.02
C GLN A 64 -0.71 -11.88 -10.91
N TYR A 65 -1.68 -11.74 -9.99
CA TYR A 65 -1.91 -12.73 -8.96
C TYR A 65 -2.69 -13.92 -9.54
N ASN A 66 -2.04 -15.08 -9.52
CA ASN A 66 -2.49 -16.33 -10.14
C ASN A 66 -2.91 -17.40 -9.13
N PHE A 67 -3.27 -17.01 -7.90
CA PHE A 67 -3.60 -17.92 -6.79
C PHE A 67 -2.47 -18.86 -6.37
N SER A 68 -1.23 -18.55 -6.75
CA SER A 68 -0.04 -19.24 -6.25
C SER A 68 0.46 -18.57 -4.97
N GLY A 69 0.39 -19.32 -3.86
CA GLY A 69 0.76 -18.83 -2.53
C GLY A 69 -0.25 -17.87 -1.91
N ALA A 70 0.03 -17.39 -0.69
CA ALA A 70 -0.89 -16.55 0.07
C ALA A 70 -1.04 -15.16 -0.56
N PHE A 71 -2.28 -14.75 -0.83
CA PHE A 71 -2.58 -13.43 -1.41
C PHE A 71 -2.09 -12.27 -0.54
N GLU A 72 -2.23 -12.40 0.78
CA GLU A 72 -1.69 -11.42 1.73
C GLU A 72 -0.17 -11.25 1.58
N GLY A 73 0.57 -12.35 1.37
CA GLY A 73 2.01 -12.30 1.18
C GLY A 73 2.40 -11.56 -0.10
N TRP A 74 1.64 -11.76 -1.18
CA TRP A 74 1.81 -11.04 -2.44
C TRP A 74 1.56 -9.53 -2.26
N MET A 75 0.46 -9.14 -1.61
CA MET A 75 0.17 -7.73 -1.30
C MET A 75 1.24 -7.11 -0.40
N ARG A 76 1.65 -7.82 0.67
CA ARG A 76 2.69 -7.34 1.59
C ARG A 76 3.99 -7.03 0.87
N ARG A 77 4.37 -7.82 -0.14
CA ARG A 77 5.56 -7.54 -0.97
C ARG A 77 5.43 -6.20 -1.71
N ILE A 78 4.25 -5.91 -2.27
CA ILE A 78 3.99 -4.63 -2.96
C ILE A 78 4.05 -3.45 -1.97
N ILE A 79 3.44 -3.60 -0.80
CA ILE A 79 3.46 -2.58 0.27
C ILE A 79 4.90 -2.29 0.72
N VAL A 80 5.68 -3.31 1.07
CA VAL A 80 7.06 -3.15 1.54
C VAL A 80 7.94 -2.51 0.46
N ASN A 81 7.81 -2.93 -0.80
CA ASN A 81 8.57 -2.33 -1.90
C ASN A 81 8.20 -0.86 -2.13
N THR A 82 6.93 -0.51 -1.95
CA THR A 82 6.45 0.88 -2.06
C THR A 82 7.02 1.73 -0.92
N ALA A 83 6.96 1.21 0.32
CA ALA A 83 7.53 1.86 1.49
C ALA A 83 9.05 2.09 1.36
N ILE A 84 9.81 1.08 0.93
CA ILE A 84 11.26 1.21 0.70
C ILE A 84 11.56 2.22 -0.41
N SER A 85 10.76 2.25 -1.48
CA SER A 85 10.94 3.21 -2.56
C SER A 85 10.70 4.64 -2.09
N ASN A 86 9.64 4.87 -1.30
CA ASN A 86 9.32 6.17 -0.72
C ASN A 86 10.43 6.62 0.25
N TYR A 87 10.83 5.77 1.20
CA TYR A 87 11.93 6.02 2.13
C TYR A 87 13.23 6.42 1.42
N ARG A 88 13.61 5.70 0.36
CA ARG A 88 14.82 6.01 -0.44
C ARG A 88 14.72 7.34 -1.18
N LYS A 89 13.52 7.74 -1.64
CA LYS A 89 13.31 9.06 -2.26
C LYS A 89 13.46 10.15 -1.21
N ASN A 90 12.85 9.99 -0.04
CA ASN A 90 12.88 10.99 1.02
C ASN A 90 14.27 11.17 1.62
N LEU A 91 15.06 10.09 1.77
CA LEU A 91 16.47 10.20 2.15
C LEU A 91 17.29 11.14 1.24
N LYS A 92 17.00 11.16 -0.07
CA LYS A 92 17.67 12.09 -1.00
C LYS A 92 17.28 13.55 -0.77
N HIS A 93 16.06 13.78 -0.29
CA HIS A 93 15.57 15.11 0.04
C HIS A 93 16.04 15.58 1.42
N TYR A 94 16.15 14.70 2.41
CA TYR A 94 16.69 15.04 3.75
C TYR A 94 18.15 15.48 3.73
N ASN A 95 18.95 14.97 2.80
CA ASN A 95 20.35 15.38 2.65
C ASN A 95 20.53 16.71 1.90
N HIS A 96 19.45 17.34 1.44
CA HIS A 96 19.47 18.74 1.02
C HIS A 96 18.98 19.58 2.20
N SER A 97 19.90 20.27 2.88
CA SER A 97 19.54 21.37 3.78
C SER A 97 18.72 22.39 3.00
N ASN A 98 17.58 22.83 3.54
CA ASN A 98 16.86 23.95 2.95
C ASN A 98 17.78 25.16 2.96
N ILE A 99 17.81 25.92 1.87
CA ILE A 99 18.62 27.14 1.75
C ILE A 99 18.22 28.16 2.84
N ASP A 100 16.96 28.10 3.29
CA ASP A 100 16.41 28.96 4.33
C ASP A 100 17.00 28.68 5.72
N ASP A 101 17.52 27.47 5.98
CA ASP A 101 18.14 27.09 7.26
C ASP A 101 19.60 27.61 7.39
N VAL A 102 20.14 28.26 6.35
CA VAL A 102 21.54 28.74 6.27
C VAL A 102 21.65 30.23 6.63
N TYR A 103 20.53 30.94 6.77
CA TYR A 103 20.48 32.39 7.00
C TYR A 103 19.90 32.79 8.39
N GLU A 104 20.06 31.95 9.40
CA GLU A 104 20.00 32.34 10.83
C GLU A 104 21.39 32.19 11.48
#